data_AF-X1KCA9-F1
#
_entry.id   AF-X1KCA9-F1
#
_cell.length_a   1.000
_cell.length_b   1.000
_cell.length_c   1.000
_cell.angle_alpha   90.00
_cell.angle_beta   90.00
_cell.angle_gamma   90.00
#
_symmetry.space_group_name_H-M   'P 1'
#
loop_
_entity.id
_entity.type
_entity.pdbx_description
1 polymer ?
#
loop_
_entity_poly.entity_id
_entity_poly.type
_entity_poly.pdbx_seq_one_letter_code
_entity_poly.pdbx_strand_id
1 'polypeptide(L)'
;YNKTTDLLDELNIPDTHREYLMSMWSLERIGKPSQPSKAELIKFTKKGIIKLDTFKEKMMDLGYITKYIDWYVKDNKLNAAK
;
A
#
# COMPACT_ATOMS: atom_id res chain seq x y z
N TYR A 1 -9.55 2.74 17.14
CA TYR A 1 -8.40 3.24 17.90
C TYR A 1 -8.28 2.62 19.29
N ASN A 2 -9.39 2.26 19.97
CA ASN A 2 -9.34 1.88 21.39
C ASN A 2 -8.83 0.47 21.70
N LYS A 3 -9.02 -0.53 20.81
CA LYS A 3 -8.58 -1.91 21.10
C LYS A 3 -7.09 -2.06 21.37
N THR A 4 -6.24 -1.23 20.76
CA THR A 4 -4.78 -1.35 20.87
C THR A 4 -4.27 -0.74 22.16
N THR A 5 -4.89 0.35 22.64
CA THR A 5 -4.57 0.94 23.94
C THR A 5 -5.02 0.04 25.08
N ASP A 6 -6.21 -0.55 24.96
CA ASP A 6 -6.80 -1.41 25.98
C ASP A 6 -5.95 -2.69 26.20
N LEU A 7 -5.39 -3.28 25.14
CA LEU A 7 -4.49 -4.44 25.22
C LEU A 7 -3.11 -4.10 25.82
N LEU A 8 -2.65 -2.85 25.68
CA LEU A 8 -1.40 -2.37 26.28
C LEU A 8 -1.57 -2.01 27.76
N ASP A 9 -2.76 -1.58 28.16
CA ASP A 9 -3.16 -1.44 29.57
C ASP A 9 -3.12 -2.77 30.33
N GLU A 10 -3.60 -3.86 29.70
CA GLU A 10 -3.58 -5.21 30.29
C GLU A 10 -2.15 -5.73 30.58
N LEU A 11 -1.13 -5.22 29.89
CA LEU A 11 0.27 -5.62 30.07
C LEU A 11 0.97 -4.91 31.25
N ASN A 12 0.27 -4.03 31.98
CA ASN A 12 0.77 -3.27 33.15
C ASN A 12 2.14 -2.59 32.90
N ILE A 13 2.33 -2.10 31.68
CA ILE A 13 3.59 -1.48 31.26
C ILE A 13 3.55 0.00 31.67
N PRO A 14 4.64 0.57 32.24
CA PRO A 14 4.70 1.99 32.58
C PRO A 14 4.33 2.89 31.39
N ASP A 15 3.58 3.97 31.65
CA ASP A 15 3.06 4.89 30.62
C ASP A 15 4.14 5.43 29.68
N THR A 16 5.35 5.68 30.20
CA THR A 16 6.50 6.13 29.41
C THR A 16 6.94 5.10 28.35
N HIS A 17 6.79 3.80 28.66
CA HIS A 17 7.13 2.73 27.73
C HIS A 17 6.03 2.53 26.68
N ARG A 18 4.76 2.77 27.03
CA ARG A 18 3.64 2.78 26.08
C ARG A 18 3.79 3.89 25.05
N GLU A 19 4.09 5.11 25.49
CA GLU A 19 4.34 6.24 24.58
C GLU A 19 5.52 5.96 23.65
N TYR A 20 6.57 5.32 24.17
CA TYR A 20 7.71 4.88 23.36
C TYR A 20 7.32 3.85 22.30
N LEU A 21 6.56 2.81 22.66
CA LEU A 21 6.09 1.79 21.71
C LEU A 21 5.15 2.36 20.65
N MET A 22 4.23 3.24 21.05
CA MET A 22 3.33 3.93 20.12
C MET A 22 4.10 4.87 19.18
N SER A 23 5.12 5.57 19.69
CA SER A 23 6.00 6.41 18.89
C SER A 23 6.80 5.59 17.88
N MET A 24 7.40 4.48 18.31
CA MET A 24 8.13 3.56 17.44
C MET A 24 7.23 3.00 16.34
N TRP A 25 6.04 2.51 16.69
CA TRP A 25 5.06 1.99 15.73
C TRP A 25 4.60 3.07 14.73
N SER A 26 4.41 4.31 15.20
CA SER A 26 4.06 5.42 14.33
C SER A 26 5.18 5.76 13.33
N LEU A 27 6.44 5.68 13.77
CA LEU A 27 7.62 5.91 12.93
C LEU A 27 7.76 4.80 11.88
N GLU A 28 7.58 3.54 12.26
CA GLU A 28 7.58 2.41 11.32
C GLU A 28 6.48 2.52 10.26
N ARG A 29 5.31 3.07 10.66
CA ARG A 29 4.20 3.31 9.75
C ARG A 29 4.48 4.45 8.75
N ILE A 30 5.23 5.47 9.17
CA ILE A 30 5.66 6.59 8.30
C ILE A 30 6.78 6.14 7.34
N GLY A 31 7.64 5.21 7.78
CA GLY A 31 8.78 4.72 7.00
C GLY A 31 8.42 3.80 5.82
N LYS A 32 7.19 3.28 5.75
CA LYS A 32 6.73 2.54 4.57
C LYS A 32 6.30 3.55 3.50
N PRO A 33 7.01 3.66 2.37
CA PRO A 33 6.53 4.47 1.27
C PRO A 33 5.14 3.96 0.89
N SER A 34 4.12 4.80 1.05
CA SER A 34 2.76 4.45 0.68
C SER A 34 2.80 4.02 -0.78
N GLN A 35 2.51 2.73 -1.04
CA GLN A 35 2.46 2.26 -2.41
C GLN A 35 1.37 3.04 -3.15
N PRO A 36 1.59 3.41 -4.42
CA PRO A 36 0.58 4.06 -5.22
C PRO A 36 -0.68 3.20 -5.26
N SER A 37 -1.83 3.83 -5.07
CA SER A 37 -3.12 3.17 -5.22
C SER A 37 -3.31 2.67 -6.66
N LYS A 38 -4.20 1.69 -6.85
CA LYS A 38 -4.60 1.23 -8.19
C LYS A 38 -4.98 2.38 -9.14
N ALA A 39 -5.70 3.38 -8.63
CA ALA A 39 -6.13 4.53 -9.44
C ALA A 39 -4.93 5.39 -9.89
N GLU A 40 -3.92 5.54 -9.04
CA GLU A 40 -2.68 6.23 -9.37
C GLU A 40 -1.83 5.43 -10.35
N LEU A 41 -1.71 4.11 -10.15
CA LEU A 41 -1.03 3.22 -11.10
C LEU A 41 -1.64 3.32 -12.50
N ILE A 42 -2.97 3.27 -12.62
CA ILE A 42 -3.66 3.44 -13.92
C ILE A 42 -3.35 4.82 -14.53
N LYS A 43 -3.37 5.89 -13.71
CA LYS A 43 -3.02 7.25 -14.19
C LYS A 43 -1.57 7.32 -14.66
N PHE A 44 -0.63 6.70 -13.94
CA PHE A 44 0.78 6.69 -14.31
C PHE A 44 1.03 5.91 -15.60
N THR A 45 0.35 4.78 -15.80
CA THR A 45 0.42 4.02 -17.05
C THR A 45 -0.17 4.81 -18.23
N LYS A 46 -1.32 5.47 -18.04
CA LYS A 46 -1.91 6.34 -19.08
C LYS A 46 -1.04 7.54 -19.43
N LYS A 47 -0.31 8.08 -18.46
CA LYS A 47 0.64 9.17 -18.66
C LYS A 47 2.00 8.71 -19.22
N GLY A 48 2.21 7.40 -19.41
CA GLY A 48 3.48 6.84 -19.87
C GLY A 48 4.62 6.92 -18.85
N ILE A 49 4.33 7.23 -17.59
CA ILE A 49 5.32 7.32 -16.51
C ILE A 49 5.83 5.93 -16.14
N ILE A 50 4.96 4.93 -16.19
CA ILE A 50 5.29 3.52 -15.95
C ILE A 50 4.85 2.66 -17.13
N LYS A 51 5.61 1.60 -17.42
CA LYS A 51 5.27 0.62 -18.47
C LYS A 51 4.14 -0.30 -18.03
N LEU A 52 3.51 -0.95 -19.00
CA LEU A 52 2.46 -1.94 -18.74
C LEU A 52 2.97 -3.10 -17.87
N ASP A 53 4.21 -3.55 -18.07
CA ASP A 53 4.79 -4.64 -17.27
C ASP A 53 4.99 -4.21 -15.81
N THR A 54 5.49 -2.98 -15.60
CA THR A 54 5.60 -2.37 -14.27
C THR A 54 4.24 -2.20 -13.61
N PHE A 55 3.19 -1.90 -14.38
CA PHE A 55 1.82 -1.85 -13.86
C PHE A 55 1.36 -3.23 -13.39
N LYS A 56 1.60 -4.29 -14.17
CA LYS A 56 1.23 -5.67 -13.80
C LYS A 56 1.96 -6.13 -12.56
N GLU A 57 3.28 -5.90 -12.47
CA GLU A 57 4.09 -6.23 -11.29
C GLU A 57 3.57 -5.50 -10.05
N LYS A 58 3.32 -4.18 -10.14
CA LYS A 58 2.82 -3.40 -9.00
C LYS A 58 1.41 -3.80 -8.59
N MET A 59 0.57 -4.21 -9.53
CA MET A 59 -0.76 -4.75 -9.21
C MET A 59 -0.68 -6.13 -8.54
N MET A 60 0.31 -6.95 -8.88
CA MET A 60 0.60 -8.21 -8.18
C MET A 60 1.13 -7.95 -6.76
N ASP A 61 2.02 -6.97 -6.58
CA ASP A 61 2.51 -6.53 -5.26
C ASP A 61 1.36 -6.09 -4.33
N LEU A 62 0.33 -5.48 -4.91
CA LEU A 62 -0.90 -5.08 -4.20
C LEU A 62 -1.87 -6.26 -3.93
N GLY A 63 -1.54 -7.47 -4.38
CA GLY A 63 -2.33 -8.69 -4.15
C GLY A 63 -3.42 -8.97 -5.17
N TYR A 64 -3.45 -8.27 -6.32
CA TYR A 64 -4.40 -8.57 -7.37
C TYR A 64 -3.97 -9.80 -8.19
N ILE A 65 -4.90 -10.72 -8.41
CA ILE A 65 -4.67 -11.85 -9.33
C ILE A 65 -4.61 -11.38 -10.79
N THR A 66 -3.81 -12.06 -11.60
CA THR A 66 -3.56 -11.75 -13.02
C THR A 66 -4.83 -11.53 -13.82
N LYS A 67 -5.87 -12.34 -13.56
CA LYS A 67 -7.18 -12.20 -14.22
C LYS A 67 -7.82 -10.82 -14.03
N TYR A 68 -7.74 -10.26 -12.83
CA TYR A 68 -8.28 -8.91 -12.57
C TYR A 68 -7.39 -7.83 -13.17
N ILE A 69 -6.08 -8.05 -13.18
CA ILE A 69 -5.12 -7.15 -13.83
C ILE A 69 -5.45 -7.04 -15.31
N ASP A 70 -5.69 -8.15 -16.00
CA ASP A 70 -6.03 -8.17 -17.42
C ASP A 70 -7.36 -7.43 -17.71
N TRP A 71 -8.33 -7.51 -16.81
CA TRP A 71 -9.56 -6.71 -16.93
C TRP A 71 -9.25 -5.21 -16.88
N TYR A 72 -8.41 -4.77 -15.94
CA TYR A 72 -8.02 -3.36 -15.85
C TYR A 72 -7.22 -2.88 -17.05
N VAL A 73 -6.34 -3.73 -17.58
CA VAL A 73 -5.59 -3.45 -18.81
C VAL A 73 -6.53 -3.28 -20.01
N LYS A 74 -7.51 -4.19 -20.16
CA LYS A 74 -8.47 -4.16 -21.27
C LYS A 74 -9.46 -3.00 -21.17
N ASP A 75 -10.00 -2.76 -19.98
CA ASP A 75 -10.94 -1.66 -19.69
C ASP A 75 -10.29 -0.29 -19.96
N ASN A 76 -9.04 -0.10 -19.53
CA ASN A 76 -8.36 1.18 -19.64
C ASN A 76 -7.58 1.37 -20.94
N LYS A 77 -7.67 0.42 -21.88
CA LYS A 77 -6.90 0.38 -23.13
C LYS A 77 -5.41 0.68 -22.88
N LEU A 78 -4.86 0.10 -21.82
CA LEU A 78 -3.46 0.31 -21.45
C LEU A 78 -2.61 -0.42 -22.48
N ASN A 79 -2.04 0.33 -23.41
CA ASN A 79 -1.17 -0.22 -24.44
C ASN A 79 0.26 -0.30 -23.92
N ALA A 80 0.96 -1.39 -24.24
CA ALA A 80 2.42 -1.40 -24.19
C ALA A 80 2.88 -0.31 -25.15
N ALA A 81 3.49 0.75 -24.61
CA ALA A 81 4.15 1.75 -25.44
C ALA A 81 5.15 1.02 -26.33
N LYS A 82 4.99 1.18 -27.65
CA LYS A 82 5.93 0.72 -28.67
C LYS A 82 7.32 1.26 -28.42
#